data_AF-A0A8R2BBC8-F1
#
_entry.id   AF-A0A8R2BBC8-F1
#
_cell.length_a   1.000
_cell.length_b   1.000
_cell.length_c   1.000
_cell.angle_alpha   90.00
_cell.angle_beta   90.00
_cell.angle_gamma   90.00
#
_symmetry.space_group_name_H-M   'P 1'
#
loop_
_entity.id
_entity.type
_entity.pdbx_description
1 polymer ?
#
loop_
_entity_poly.entity_id
_entity_poly.type
_entity_poly.pdbx_seq_one_letter_code
_entity_poly.pdbx_strand_id
1 'polypeptide(L)'
;MCQTLSEPVTTKHTESYQNMQFLKVGSSSMQGWRINMEDSHTQILELPDDPSAAFFGVYDGHGGNNYFKRISTTNSSVVCQNDSCTGF
;
A
#
# COMPACT_ATOMS: atom_id res chain seq x y z
N MET A 1 -17.69 14.05 -18.79
CA MET A 1 -17.11 12.93 -19.56
C MET A 1 -16.10 12.22 -18.67
N CYS A 2 -16.03 10.89 -18.75
CA CYS A 2 -15.03 10.09 -18.05
C CYS A 2 -13.65 10.53 -18.51
N GLN A 3 -12.85 11.07 -17.59
CA GLN A 3 -11.61 11.77 -17.90
C GLN A 3 -10.45 10.76 -17.91
N THR A 4 -9.88 10.52 -19.09
CA THR A 4 -8.72 9.64 -19.29
C THR A 4 -7.61 10.38 -20.04
N LEU A 5 -6.38 9.91 -19.88
CA LEU A 5 -5.24 10.43 -20.62
C LEU A 5 -5.31 10.06 -22.12
N SER A 6 -4.58 10.80 -22.96
CA SER A 6 -4.43 10.50 -24.39
C SER A 6 -3.57 9.25 -24.64
N GLU A 7 -2.68 8.93 -23.71
CA GLU A 7 -1.84 7.74 -23.71
C GLU A 7 -1.65 7.25 -22.26
N PRO A 8 -1.37 5.96 -22.03
CA PRO A 8 -1.19 5.44 -20.68
C PRO A 8 0.18 5.83 -20.13
N VAL A 9 0.22 6.17 -18.83
CA VAL A 9 1.48 6.21 -18.09
C VAL A 9 1.92 4.77 -17.81
N THR A 10 2.97 4.32 -18.51
CA THR A 10 3.48 2.95 -18.45
C THR A 10 4.64 2.76 -17.47
N THR A 11 5.16 3.85 -16.89
CA THR A 11 6.19 3.81 -15.86
C THR A 11 5.78 2.89 -14.71
N LYS A 12 6.67 1.96 -14.37
CA LYS A 12 6.47 1.00 -13.28
C LYS A 12 7.21 1.48 -12.03
N HIS A 13 6.51 1.51 -10.91
CA HIS A 13 7.11 1.69 -9.60
C HIS A 13 7.26 0.32 -8.96
N THR A 14 8.46 -0.24 -9.01
CA THR A 14 8.76 -1.58 -8.52
C THR A 14 9.60 -1.50 -7.25
N GLU A 15 9.17 -2.22 -6.23
CA GLU A 15 9.89 -2.32 -4.95
C GLU A 15 10.07 -3.79 -4.61
N SER A 16 11.12 -4.10 -3.87
CA SER A 16 11.41 -5.45 -3.39
C SER A 16 12.01 -5.39 -2.00
N TYR A 17 11.54 -6.25 -1.12
CA TYR A 17 11.97 -6.33 0.28
C TYR A 17 12.26 -7.77 0.66
N GLN A 18 13.13 -7.96 1.64
CA GLN A 18 13.40 -9.26 2.23
C GLN A 18 13.71 -9.12 3.71
N ASN A 19 13.35 -10.12 4.53
CA ASN A 19 13.75 -10.21 5.92
C ASN A 19 14.79 -11.33 6.13
N MET A 20 15.39 -11.37 7.32
CA MET A 20 16.47 -12.32 7.64
C MET A 20 15.96 -13.74 7.82
N GLN A 21 14.69 -13.90 8.17
CA GLN A 21 14.09 -15.19 8.45
C GLN A 21 13.80 -15.93 7.12
N PHE A 22 12.75 -15.55 6.37
CA PHE A 22 12.25 -16.40 5.26
C PHE A 22 11.48 -15.68 4.13
N LEU A 23 11.16 -14.39 4.26
CA LEU A 23 10.27 -13.70 3.32
C LEU A 23 11.07 -12.86 2.32
N LYS A 24 10.74 -13.04 1.04
CA LYS A 24 11.13 -12.17 -0.07
C LYS A 24 9.86 -11.73 -0.79
N VAL A 25 9.64 -10.44 -0.89
CA VAL A 25 8.45 -9.85 -1.50
C VAL A 25 8.86 -8.86 -2.57
N GLY A 26 8.05 -8.78 -3.62
CA GLY A 26 8.15 -7.78 -4.67
C GLY A 26 6.78 -7.18 -4.94
N SER A 27 6.76 -5.92 -5.33
CA SER A 27 5.56 -5.18 -5.72
C SER A 27 5.86 -4.36 -6.96
N SER A 28 4.86 -4.13 -7.79
CA SER A 28 4.96 -3.19 -8.91
C SER A 28 3.61 -2.53 -9.16
N SER A 29 3.59 -1.21 -9.31
CA SER A 29 2.39 -0.44 -9.60
C SER A 29 2.55 0.42 -10.85
N MET A 30 1.43 0.72 -11.52
CA MET A 30 1.37 1.49 -12.77
C MET A 30 0.05 2.24 -12.87
N GLN A 31 0.10 3.53 -13.20
CA GLN A 31 -1.07 4.39 -13.31
C GLN A 31 -1.97 4.06 -14.50
N GLY A 32 -1.39 3.73 -15.65
CA GLY A 32 -2.15 3.47 -16.87
C GLY A 32 -2.88 4.72 -17.38
N TRP A 33 -4.16 4.59 -17.71
CA TRP A 33 -4.94 5.61 -18.43
C TRP A 33 -5.61 6.65 -17.54
N ARG A 34 -5.55 6.48 -16.21
CA ARG A 34 -6.18 7.39 -15.26
C ARG A 34 -5.36 8.68 -15.15
N ILE A 35 -6.03 9.80 -14.89
CA ILE A 35 -5.34 11.10 -14.70
C ILE A 35 -4.45 11.07 -13.45
N ASN A 36 -4.93 10.41 -12.40
CA ASN A 36 -4.22 10.28 -11.12
C ASN A 36 -4.03 8.79 -10.81
N MET A 37 -2.85 8.46 -10.26
CA MET A 37 -2.62 7.18 -9.58
C MET A 37 -3.17 7.28 -8.16
N GLU A 38 -4.32 6.67 -7.90
CA GLU A 38 -4.97 6.67 -6.58
C GLU A 38 -4.70 5.36 -5.80
N ASP A 39 -4.21 4.32 -6.48
CA ASP A 39 -3.81 3.07 -5.86
C ASP A 39 -2.59 3.25 -4.96
N SER A 40 -2.53 2.49 -3.89
CA SER A 40 -1.37 2.41 -2.99
C SER A 40 -1.21 1.00 -2.45
N HIS A 41 -0.04 0.70 -1.88
CA HIS A 41 0.24 -0.60 -1.28
C HIS A 41 1.08 -0.46 -0.01
N THR A 42 1.01 -1.45 0.87
CA THR A 42 1.82 -1.56 2.08
C THR A 42 2.48 -2.93 2.13
N GLN A 43 3.77 -2.95 2.48
CA GLN A 43 4.56 -4.17 2.68
C GLN A 43 5.29 -4.02 4.02
N ILE A 44 4.85 -4.74 5.05
CA ILE A 44 5.49 -4.79 6.36
C ILE A 44 5.91 -6.24 6.59
N LEU A 45 7.22 -6.49 6.65
CA LEU A 45 7.75 -7.86 6.73
C LEU A 45 7.80 -8.39 8.17
N GLU A 46 7.76 -7.49 9.15
CA GLU A 46 7.78 -7.78 10.59
C GLU A 46 6.93 -6.73 11.29
N LEU A 47 5.88 -7.13 12.00
CA LEU A 47 5.09 -6.20 12.81
C LEU A 47 5.85 -5.86 14.10
N PRO A 48 5.80 -4.60 14.58
CA PRO A 48 6.46 -4.20 15.82
C PRO A 48 6.05 -5.01 17.06
N ASP A 49 4.77 -5.36 17.19
CA ASP A 49 4.24 -6.10 18.34
C ASP A 49 4.25 -7.63 18.12
N ASP A 50 4.36 -8.08 16.87
CA ASP A 50 4.54 -9.49 16.50
C ASP A 50 5.55 -9.63 15.34
N PRO A 51 6.86 -9.74 15.63
CA PRO A 51 7.90 -9.88 14.61
C PRO A 51 7.80 -11.18 13.80
N SER A 52 6.96 -12.13 14.20
CA SER A 52 6.72 -13.36 13.43
C SER A 52 5.66 -13.19 12.34
N ALA A 53 4.90 -12.10 12.38
CA ALA A 53 3.84 -11.78 11.43
C ALA A 53 4.28 -10.72 10.40
N ALA A 54 3.71 -10.82 9.20
CA ALA A 54 3.90 -9.86 8.12
C ALA A 54 2.53 -9.36 7.63
N PHE A 55 2.48 -8.09 7.18
CA PHE A 55 1.28 -7.45 6.67
C PHE A 55 1.49 -6.93 5.25
N PHE A 56 0.56 -7.29 4.37
CA PHE A 56 0.53 -6.85 2.98
C PHE A 56 -0.86 -6.34 2.64
N GLY A 57 -0.94 -5.14 2.05
CA GLY A 57 -2.20 -4.53 1.67
C GLY A 57 -2.09 -3.84 0.33
N VAL A 58 -3.11 -3.97 -0.51
CA VAL A 58 -3.28 -3.21 -1.75
C VAL A 58 -4.60 -2.46 -1.66
N TYR A 59 -4.56 -1.16 -1.92
CA TYR A 59 -5.70 -0.27 -1.77
C TYR A 59 -6.00 0.35 -3.13
N ASP A 60 -7.17 0.07 -3.68
CA ASP A 60 -7.70 0.71 -4.89
C ASP A 60 -8.37 2.02 -4.49
N GLY A 61 -7.75 3.14 -4.87
CA GLY A 61 -8.22 4.46 -4.50
C GLY A 61 -9.37 4.91 -5.38
N HIS A 62 -10.44 5.42 -4.76
CA HIS A 62 -11.55 6.03 -5.49
C HIS A 62 -12.01 7.34 -4.85
N GLY A 63 -11.94 8.44 -5.61
CA GLY A 63 -12.58 9.72 -5.23
C GLY A 63 -11.63 10.85 -4.86
N GLY A 64 -10.35 10.75 -5.25
CA GLY A 64 -9.39 11.85 -5.12
C GLY A 64 -8.15 11.51 -4.30
N ASN A 65 -7.01 11.94 -4.83
CA ASN A 65 -5.65 11.56 -4.43
C ASN A 65 -5.20 11.95 -2.99
N ASN A 66 -6.01 12.71 -2.24
CA ASN A 66 -5.61 13.28 -0.94
C ASN A 66 -5.81 12.34 0.25
N TYR A 67 -6.64 11.30 0.14
CA TYR A 67 -7.00 10.42 1.27
C TYR A 67 -6.19 9.12 1.31
N PHE A 68 -5.90 8.51 0.16
CA PHE A 68 -5.34 7.15 0.09
C PHE A 68 -3.83 7.07 0.32
N LYS A 69 -3.05 8.05 -0.17
CA LYS A 69 -1.61 8.13 0.14
C LYS A 69 -1.37 8.18 1.66
N ARG A 70 -2.31 8.76 2.41
CA ARG A 70 -2.25 8.83 3.87
C ARG A 70 -2.47 7.47 4.53
N ILE A 71 -3.32 6.60 3.99
CA ILE A 71 -3.53 5.24 4.51
C ILE A 71 -2.23 4.42 4.41
N SER A 72 -1.55 4.45 3.26
CA SER A 72 -0.28 3.73 3.07
C SER A 72 0.87 4.22 3.95
N THR A 73 0.96 5.52 4.25
CA THR A 73 2.03 6.08 5.10
C THR A 73 1.71 5.97 6.60
N THR A 74 0.43 6.02 6.99
CA THR A 74 0.01 5.99 8.40
C THR A 74 -0.30 4.57 8.89
N ASN A 75 -0.58 3.60 8.01
CA ASN A 75 -0.89 2.23 8.42
C ASN A 75 0.30 1.47 9.03
N SER A 76 1.54 1.87 8.78
CA SER A 76 2.68 1.37 9.57
C SER A 76 2.54 1.71 11.05
N SER A 77 1.83 2.79 11.38
CA SER A 77 1.53 3.22 12.76
C SER A 77 0.16 2.71 13.25
N VAL A 78 -0.86 2.67 12.37
CA VAL A 78 -2.23 2.26 12.73
C VAL A 78 -2.38 0.74 12.90
N VAL A 79 -1.65 -0.06 12.12
CA VAL A 79 -1.59 -1.53 12.35
C VAL A 79 -1.03 -1.85 13.74
N CYS A 80 -0.15 -1.01 14.28
CA CYS A 80 0.45 -1.17 15.61
C CYS A 80 -0.32 -0.41 16.72
N GLN A 81 -1.18 0.55 16.38
CA GLN A 81 -1.96 1.32 17.37
C GLN A 81 -3.34 0.70 17.66
N ASN A 82 -3.81 -0.25 16.84
CA ASN A 82 -5.13 -0.86 17.01
C ASN A 82 -5.17 -2.05 17.99
N ASP A 83 -4.12 -2.25 18.80
CA ASP A 83 -4.14 -3.17 19.96
C ASP A 83 -4.89 -2.59 21.18
N SER A 84 -5.94 -1.79 20.94
CA SER A 84 -6.90 -1.40 21.98
C SER A 84 -8.34 -1.79 21.66
N CYS A 85 -8.57 -2.76 20.77
CA CYS A 85 -9.86 -3.47 20.71
C CYS A 85 -9.88 -4.61 21.74
N THR A 86 -9.82 -4.22 23.02
CA THR A 86 -10.38 -5.03 24.11
C THR A 86 -11.90 -4.82 24.11
N GLY A 87 -12.65 -5.91 23.88
CA GLY A 87 -14.07 -6.02 24.22
C GLY A 87 -15.08 -5.45 23.22
N PHE A 88 -15.62 -6.33 22.37
CA PHE A 88 -16.99 -6.86 22.51
C PHE A 88 -17.02 -8.31 22.03
#